data_AF-A0AAU6MUQ1-F1
#
_entry.id   AF-A0AAU6MUQ1-F1
#
_cell.length_a   1.000
_cell.length_b   1.000
_cell.length_c   1.000
_cell.angle_alpha   90.00
_cell.angle_beta   90.00
_cell.angle_gamma   90.00
#
_symmetry.space_group_name_H-M   'P 1'
#
loop_
_entity.id
_entity.type
_entity.pdbx_description
1 polymer ?
#
loop_
_entity_poly.entity_id
_entity_poly.type
_entity_poly.pdbx_seq_one_letter_code
_entity_poly.pdbx_strand_id
1 'polypeptide(L)'
;MNRKTTTKKRTIRTAAAPARAVLPVRPHPGPEFITEHQITAAYQARLANLPLIHITAWSPQPDGSVRATFPSGATLTHTPDSRGFDALTPCAQGAVHHNRVTTGHDLRQAAAAADQCTHLHGRARTLTLAQGAATAADTQQLSSDDITTGLAQRAADTEQPKEHPQS
;
A
#
# COMPACT_ATOMS: atom_id res chain seq x y z
N MET A 1 -84.42 2.44 -54.55
CA MET A 1 -84.11 2.14 -53.13
C MET A 1 -82.60 1.99 -52.98
N ASN A 2 -81.90 2.98 -52.42
CA ASN A 2 -80.43 2.98 -52.32
C ASN A 2 -80.01 2.64 -50.88
N ARG A 3 -79.37 1.49 -50.65
CA ARG A 3 -78.78 1.14 -49.34
C ARG A 3 -77.36 1.68 -49.26
N LYS A 4 -77.12 2.62 -48.34
CA LYS A 4 -75.78 3.03 -47.92
C LYS A 4 -75.24 2.00 -46.94
N THR A 5 -74.10 1.39 -47.25
CA THR A 5 -73.32 0.56 -46.33
C THR A 5 -72.27 1.43 -45.63
N THR A 6 -72.40 1.60 -44.32
CA THR A 6 -71.42 2.28 -43.47
C THR A 6 -70.40 1.27 -42.95
N THR A 7 -69.18 1.33 -43.47
CA THR A 7 -68.05 0.53 -42.97
C THR A 7 -67.51 1.14 -41.69
N LYS A 8 -67.66 0.45 -40.54
CA LYS A 8 -67.03 0.84 -39.26
C LYS A 8 -65.50 0.68 -39.37
N LYS A 9 -64.78 1.79 -39.19
CA LYS A 9 -63.31 1.81 -39.14
C LYS A 9 -62.84 1.19 -37.82
N ARG A 10 -62.12 0.08 -37.90
CA ARG A 10 -61.54 -0.62 -36.73
C ARG A 10 -60.23 0.04 -36.35
N THR A 11 -60.18 0.65 -35.16
CA THR A 11 -58.95 1.21 -34.59
C THR A 11 -58.00 0.08 -34.20
N ILE A 12 -56.78 0.09 -34.76
CA ILE A 12 -55.74 -0.87 -34.42
C ILE A 12 -55.08 -0.39 -33.12
N ARG A 13 -55.16 -1.21 -32.06
CA ARG A 13 -54.51 -0.93 -30.78
C ARG A 13 -53.08 -1.43 -30.84
N THR A 14 -52.11 -0.52 -30.88
CA THR A 14 -50.68 -0.85 -30.86
C THR A 14 -50.32 -1.44 -29.50
N ALA A 15 -49.85 -2.70 -29.49
CA ALA A 15 -49.38 -3.34 -28.27
C ALA A 15 -48.01 -2.75 -27.87
N ALA A 16 -47.82 -2.52 -26.57
CA ALA A 16 -46.55 -2.04 -26.02
C ALA A 16 -45.44 -3.07 -26.25
N ALA A 17 -44.26 -2.60 -26.63
CA ALA A 17 -43.08 -3.45 -26.81
C ALA A 17 -42.68 -4.12 -25.48
N PRO A 18 -42.28 -5.40 -25.49
CA PRO A 18 -41.84 -6.08 -24.27
C PRO A 18 -40.57 -5.42 -23.71
N ALA A 19 -40.53 -5.23 -22.40
CA ALA A 19 -39.37 -4.72 -21.70
C ALA A 19 -38.16 -5.65 -21.93
N ARG A 20 -37.03 -5.09 -22.35
CA ARG A 20 -35.78 -5.84 -22.53
C ARG A 20 -35.31 -6.34 -21.16
N ALA A 21 -34.92 -7.61 -21.10
CA ALA A 21 -34.32 -8.19 -19.91
C ALA A 21 -33.05 -7.40 -19.53
N VAL A 22 -32.95 -6.96 -18.28
CA VAL A 22 -31.77 -6.30 -17.74
C VAL A 22 -30.64 -7.34 -17.70
N LEU A 23 -29.53 -7.04 -18.36
CA LEU A 23 -28.35 -7.90 -18.35
C LEU A 23 -27.77 -7.96 -16.93
N PRO A 24 -27.37 -9.13 -16.43
CA PRO A 24 -26.73 -9.24 -15.13
C PRO A 24 -25.41 -8.46 -15.13
N VAL A 25 -25.31 -7.45 -14.27
CA VAL A 25 -24.05 -6.74 -14.00
C VAL A 25 -23.20 -7.63 -13.12
N ARG A 26 -21.99 -7.95 -13.59
CA ARG A 26 -21.05 -8.78 -12.83
C ARG A 26 -20.47 -7.93 -11.68
N PRO A 27 -20.54 -8.38 -10.41
CA PRO A 27 -19.82 -7.71 -9.33
C PRO A 27 -18.31 -7.75 -9.62
N HIS A 28 -17.62 -6.62 -9.58
CA HIS A 28 -16.17 -6.54 -9.75
C HIS A 28 -15.49 -6.13 -8.44
N PRO A 29 -14.80 -7.06 -7.75
CA PRO A 29 -14.08 -6.76 -6.51
C PRO A 29 -12.65 -6.23 -6.74
N GLY A 30 -12.29 -5.79 -7.96
CA GLY A 30 -10.95 -5.31 -8.30
C GLY A 30 -10.97 -3.99 -9.07
N PRO A 31 -9.82 -3.31 -9.22
CA PRO A 31 -9.74 -2.13 -10.07
C PRO A 31 -10.24 -2.49 -11.46
N GLU A 32 -11.20 -1.71 -11.94
CA GLU A 32 -11.97 -2.00 -13.16
C GLU A 32 -11.07 -2.05 -14.42
N PHE A 33 -9.87 -1.48 -14.34
CA PHE A 33 -8.90 -1.38 -15.42
C PHE A 33 -7.44 -1.48 -14.91
N ILE A 34 -6.55 -1.92 -15.80
CA ILE A 34 -5.09 -1.80 -15.61
C ILE A 34 -4.72 -0.32 -15.58
N THR A 35 -3.98 0.11 -14.55
CA THR A 35 -3.54 1.50 -14.40
C THR A 35 -2.20 1.76 -15.11
N GLU A 36 -1.94 3.02 -15.44
CA GLU A 36 -0.65 3.45 -16.01
C GLU A 36 0.53 3.09 -15.10
N HIS A 37 0.36 3.18 -13.78
CA HIS A 37 1.41 2.80 -12.82
C HIS A 37 1.71 1.30 -12.85
N GLN A 38 0.70 0.44 -13.03
CA GLN A 38 0.93 -1.00 -13.19
C GLN A 38 1.68 -1.30 -14.49
N ILE A 39 1.32 -0.63 -15.59
CA ILE A 39 2.02 -0.75 -16.88
C ILE A 39 3.48 -0.31 -16.73
N THR A 40 3.70 0.85 -16.13
CA THR A 40 5.03 1.41 -15.91
C THR A 40 5.89 0.48 -15.06
N ALA A 41 5.37 -0.02 -13.93
CA ALA A 41 6.12 -0.93 -13.07
C ALA A 41 6.48 -2.25 -13.77
N ALA A 42 5.53 -2.85 -14.52
CA ALA A 42 5.80 -4.06 -15.27
C ALA A 42 6.83 -3.83 -16.39
N TYR A 43 6.77 -2.69 -17.08
CA TYR A 43 7.74 -2.30 -18.09
C TYR A 43 9.14 -2.09 -17.49
N GLN A 44 9.24 -1.31 -16.41
CA GLN A 44 10.50 -1.10 -15.68
C GLN A 44 11.08 -2.42 -15.16
N ALA A 45 10.23 -3.33 -14.69
CA ALA A 45 10.67 -4.64 -14.21
C ALA A 45 11.25 -5.48 -15.35
N ARG A 46 10.65 -5.38 -16.54
CA ARG A 46 11.16 -6.03 -17.74
C ARG A 46 12.51 -5.45 -18.17
N LEU A 47 12.66 -4.12 -18.16
CA LEU A 47 13.93 -3.44 -18.47
C LEU A 47 15.03 -3.80 -17.46
N ALA A 48 14.68 -3.93 -16.19
CA ALA A 48 15.55 -4.36 -15.11
C ALA A 48 15.93 -5.85 -15.19
N ASN A 49 15.39 -6.62 -16.14
CA ASN A 49 15.57 -8.07 -16.23
C ASN A 49 15.15 -8.80 -14.92
N LEU A 50 14.09 -8.32 -14.27
CA LEU A 50 13.45 -9.01 -13.15
C LEU A 50 12.66 -10.23 -13.66
N PRO A 51 12.33 -11.21 -12.79
CA PRO A 51 11.44 -12.30 -13.16
C PRO A 51 10.14 -11.76 -13.78
N LEU A 52 9.54 -12.52 -14.70
CA LEU A 52 8.34 -12.06 -15.40
C LEU A 52 7.17 -11.92 -14.42
N ILE A 53 6.75 -10.68 -14.19
CA ILE A 53 5.59 -10.34 -13.37
C ILE A 53 4.52 -9.77 -14.30
N HIS A 54 3.36 -10.42 -14.36
CA HIS A 54 2.23 -9.92 -15.14
C HIS A 54 1.78 -8.55 -14.63
N ILE A 55 1.32 -7.68 -15.52
CA ILE A 55 0.83 -6.33 -15.17
C ILE A 55 -0.26 -6.41 -14.07
N THR A 56 -1.14 -7.41 -14.15
CA THR A 56 -2.23 -7.63 -13.19
C THR A 56 -1.76 -8.10 -11.81
N ALA A 57 -0.52 -8.56 -11.67
CA ALA A 57 0.05 -8.95 -10.38
C ALA A 57 0.59 -7.75 -9.57
N TRP A 58 0.72 -6.57 -10.20
CA TRP A 58 1.04 -5.33 -9.52
C TRP A 58 -0.23 -4.74 -8.90
N SER A 59 -0.34 -4.78 -7.59
CA SER A 59 -1.49 -4.24 -6.83
C SER A 59 -1.24 -2.77 -6.45
N PRO A 60 -2.13 -1.83 -6.86
CA PRO A 60 -2.05 -0.44 -6.42
C PRO A 60 -2.15 -0.31 -4.90
N GLN A 61 -1.40 0.64 -4.35
CA GLN A 61 -1.39 0.96 -2.93
C GLN A 61 -1.97 2.37 -2.68
N PRO A 62 -2.51 2.66 -1.48
CA PRO A 62 -3.07 3.97 -1.14
C PRO A 62 -2.07 5.14 -1.24
N ASP A 63 -0.77 4.85 -1.15
CA ASP A 63 0.32 5.82 -1.26
C ASP A 63 0.73 6.13 -2.72
N GLY A 64 0.02 5.56 -3.70
CA GLY A 64 0.28 5.73 -5.12
C GLY A 64 1.34 4.79 -5.71
N SER A 65 2.01 3.98 -4.87
CA SER A 65 2.90 2.92 -5.32
C SER A 65 2.12 1.72 -5.87
N VAL A 66 2.82 0.81 -6.54
CA VAL A 66 2.30 -0.51 -6.91
C VAL A 66 3.20 -1.60 -6.33
N ARG A 67 2.60 -2.71 -5.90
CA ARG A 67 3.32 -3.81 -5.26
C ARG A 67 3.05 -5.14 -5.95
N ALA A 68 4.09 -5.92 -6.23
CA ALA A 68 3.99 -7.31 -6.66
C ALA A 68 4.55 -8.24 -5.60
N THR A 69 3.94 -9.42 -5.45
CA THR A 69 4.40 -10.47 -4.51
C THR A 69 4.77 -11.72 -5.28
N PHE A 70 5.94 -12.27 -4.99
CA PHE A 70 6.42 -13.52 -5.58
C PHE A 70 5.97 -14.74 -4.76
N PRO A 71 5.94 -15.95 -5.35
CA PRO A 71 5.67 -17.19 -4.62
C PRO A 71 6.63 -17.45 -3.44
N SER A 72 7.85 -16.92 -3.49
CA SER A 72 8.82 -16.96 -2.39
C SER A 72 8.46 -16.07 -1.19
N GLY A 73 7.39 -15.28 -1.28
CA GLY A 73 7.01 -14.29 -0.27
C GLY A 73 7.75 -12.95 -0.39
N ALA A 74 8.76 -12.84 -1.25
CA ALA A 74 9.38 -11.56 -1.55
C ALA A 74 8.37 -10.61 -2.21
N THR A 75 8.42 -9.32 -1.87
CA THR A 75 7.58 -8.29 -2.51
C THR A 75 8.45 -7.21 -3.14
N LEU A 76 7.98 -6.66 -4.26
CA LEU A 76 8.56 -5.50 -4.90
C LEU A 76 7.55 -4.37 -4.86
N THR A 77 7.97 -3.21 -4.37
CA THR A 77 7.23 -1.97 -4.47
C THR A 77 7.89 -1.07 -5.50
N HIS A 78 7.09 -0.53 -6.41
CA HIS A 78 7.49 0.50 -7.36
C HIS A 78 6.72 1.78 -7.05
N THR A 79 7.45 2.83 -6.70
CA THR A 79 6.88 4.17 -6.49
C THR A 79 7.10 4.99 -7.75
N PRO A 80 6.11 5.83 -8.16
CA PRO A 80 6.33 6.83 -9.21
C PRO A 80 7.60 7.64 -8.94
N ASP A 81 8.31 8.01 -10.01
CA ASP A 81 9.59 8.76 -10.00
C ASP A 81 10.80 8.05 -9.37
N SER A 82 10.62 6.87 -8.80
CA SER A 82 11.72 6.13 -8.20
C SER A 82 12.55 5.40 -9.29
N ARG A 83 13.88 5.48 -9.20
CA ARG A 83 14.79 4.75 -10.11
C ARG A 83 14.93 3.30 -9.67
N GLY A 84 13.91 2.47 -9.88
CA GLY A 84 13.91 1.05 -9.52
C GLY A 84 12.83 0.66 -8.51
N PHE A 85 13.11 -0.38 -7.73
CA PHE A 85 12.15 -1.05 -6.86
C PHE A 85 12.68 -1.16 -5.44
N ASP A 86 11.78 -1.12 -4.47
CA ASP A 86 12.09 -1.51 -3.09
C ASP A 86 11.64 -2.95 -2.88
N ALA A 87 12.61 -3.84 -2.62
CA ALA A 87 12.37 -5.24 -2.38
C ALA A 87 12.31 -5.54 -0.90
N LEU A 88 11.24 -6.21 -0.48
CA LEU A 88 11.09 -6.82 0.84
C LEU A 88 11.29 -8.31 0.71
N THR A 89 12.34 -8.83 1.33
CA THR A 89 12.72 -10.25 1.20
C THR A 89 12.67 -10.91 2.57
N PRO A 90 11.72 -11.83 2.83
CA PRO A 90 11.65 -12.53 4.11
C PRO A 90 12.83 -13.49 4.26
N CYS A 91 13.30 -13.69 5.49
CA CYS A 91 14.28 -14.73 5.83
C CYS A 91 13.66 -15.80 6.75
N ALA A 92 14.28 -16.97 6.82
CA ALA A 92 13.83 -18.07 7.68
C ALA A 92 13.81 -17.72 9.18
N GLN A 93 14.59 -16.71 9.58
CA GLN A 93 14.68 -16.23 10.95
C GLN A 93 13.55 -15.26 11.32
N GLY A 94 12.61 -14.99 10.42
CA GLY A 94 11.38 -14.25 10.69
C GLY A 94 11.50 -12.73 10.52
N ALA A 95 12.61 -12.21 9.97
CA ALA A 95 12.69 -10.82 9.53
C ALA A 95 12.36 -10.66 8.04
N VAL A 96 12.22 -9.40 7.66
CA VAL A 96 12.08 -8.96 6.27
C VAL A 96 13.20 -7.96 5.99
N HIS A 97 14.04 -8.27 5.01
CA HIS A 97 15.15 -7.41 4.60
C HIS A 97 14.69 -6.46 3.49
N HIS A 98 15.00 -5.18 3.66
CA HIS A 98 14.70 -4.12 2.71
C HIS A 98 15.93 -3.88 1.83
N ASN A 99 15.78 -4.01 0.51
CA ASN A 99 16.86 -3.77 -0.45
C ASN A 99 16.35 -2.94 -1.62
N ARG A 100 17.15 -1.97 -2.07
CA ARG A 100 16.90 -1.30 -3.34
C ARG A 100 17.31 -2.24 -4.48
N VAL A 101 16.44 -2.38 -5.47
CA VAL A 101 16.62 -3.27 -6.62
C VAL A 101 16.46 -2.47 -7.90
N THR A 102 17.51 -2.45 -8.72
CA THR A 102 17.49 -1.83 -10.06
C THR A 102 17.63 -2.86 -11.16
N THR A 103 18.11 -4.06 -10.84
CA THR A 103 18.29 -5.17 -11.78
C THR A 103 17.84 -6.51 -11.19
N GLY A 104 17.62 -7.50 -12.04
CA GLY A 104 17.38 -8.88 -11.61
C GLY A 104 18.56 -9.51 -10.88
N HIS A 105 19.78 -8.99 -11.07
CA HIS A 105 20.94 -9.42 -10.28
C HIS A 105 20.81 -8.95 -8.83
N ASP A 106 20.42 -7.69 -8.60
CA ASP A 106 20.23 -7.13 -7.26
C ASP A 106 19.17 -7.93 -6.48
N LEU A 107 18.06 -8.29 -7.14
CA LEU A 107 17.02 -9.11 -6.52
C LEU A 107 17.53 -10.51 -6.13
N ARG A 108 18.35 -11.16 -6.97
CA ARG A 108 18.94 -12.45 -6.64
C ARG A 108 19.94 -12.36 -5.48
N GLN A 109 20.73 -11.28 -5.43
CA GLN A 109 21.63 -11.05 -4.30
C GLN A 109 20.85 -10.78 -3.01
N ALA A 110 19.77 -10.00 -3.06
CA ALA A 110 18.90 -9.76 -1.92
C ALA A 110 18.27 -11.07 -1.40
N ALA A 111 17.80 -11.93 -2.31
CA ALA A 111 17.29 -13.26 -1.98
C ALA A 111 18.36 -14.13 -1.32
N ALA A 112 19.54 -14.25 -1.94
CA ALA A 112 20.64 -15.04 -1.39
C ALA A 112 21.10 -14.54 -0.02
N ALA A 113 21.16 -13.21 0.19
CA ALA A 113 21.51 -12.63 1.47
C ALA A 113 20.46 -12.93 2.56
N ALA A 114 19.16 -12.90 2.22
CA ALA A 114 18.09 -13.28 3.13
C ALA A 114 18.13 -14.78 3.47
N ASP A 115 18.41 -15.63 2.49
CA ASP A 115 18.55 -17.09 2.68
C ASP A 115 19.77 -17.45 3.56
N GLN A 116 20.86 -16.68 3.43
CA GLN A 116 22.07 -16.83 4.24
C GLN A 116 21.95 -16.19 5.63
N CYS A 117 20.84 -15.53 5.93
CA CYS A 117 20.63 -14.95 7.25
C CYS A 117 20.49 -16.06 8.30
N THR A 118 21.52 -16.22 9.12
CA THR A 118 21.53 -17.16 10.26
C THR A 118 21.20 -16.49 11.58
N HIS A 119 21.12 -15.15 11.60
CA HIS A 119 20.90 -14.41 12.83
C HIS A 119 19.41 -14.46 13.21
N LEU A 120 19.12 -14.97 14.40
CA LEU A 120 17.76 -14.91 14.93
C LEU A 120 17.34 -13.45 15.05
N HIS A 121 16.30 -13.08 14.32
CA HIS A 121 15.63 -11.82 14.50
C HIS A 121 14.54 -12.05 15.54
N GLY A 122 14.54 -11.24 16.59
CA GLY A 122 13.50 -11.34 17.62
C GLY A 122 12.14 -11.39 16.94
N ARG A 123 11.33 -12.42 17.24
CA ARG A 123 9.96 -12.49 16.74
C ARG A 123 9.23 -11.22 17.15
N ALA A 124 8.38 -10.68 16.28
CA ALA A 124 7.40 -9.68 16.68
C ALA A 124 6.63 -10.23 17.89
N ARG A 125 6.84 -9.62 19.06
CA ARG A 125 6.10 -9.97 20.27
C ARG A 125 4.97 -8.97 20.36
N THR A 126 3.73 -9.45 20.32
CA THR A 126 2.63 -8.64 20.83
C THR A 126 2.84 -8.56 22.34
N LEU A 127 3.45 -7.48 22.79
CA LEU A 127 3.55 -7.19 24.21
C LEU A 127 2.14 -6.93 24.70
N THR A 128 1.76 -7.55 25.82
CA THR A 128 0.58 -7.08 26.54
C THR A 128 0.85 -5.66 27.04
N LEU A 129 -0.21 -4.86 27.25
CA LEU A 129 -0.07 -3.48 27.74
C LEU A 129 0.80 -3.40 29.02
N ALA A 130 0.70 -4.41 29.90
CA ALA A 130 1.53 -4.54 31.09
C ALA A 130 3.01 -4.82 30.79
N GLN A 131 3.32 -5.60 29.74
CA GLN A 131 4.69 -5.87 29.32
C GLN A 131 5.32 -4.67 28.59
N GLY A 132 4.54 -3.92 27.81
CA GLY A 132 4.98 -2.66 27.21
C GLY A 132 5.28 -1.58 28.25
N ALA A 133 4.49 -1.52 29.32
CA ALA A 133 4.71 -0.60 30.44
C ALA A 133 6.00 -0.93 31.24
N ALA A 134 6.42 -2.19 31.29
CA ALA A 134 7.65 -2.60 31.97
C ALA A 134 8.93 -2.28 31.17
N THR A 135 8.85 -2.18 29.83
CA THR A 135 9.96 -1.76 28.96
C THR A 135 10.12 -0.24 28.87
N ALA A 136 9.25 0.53 29.52
CA ALA A 136 9.30 1.99 29.60
C ALA A 136 10.39 2.51 30.57
N ALA A 137 11.42 1.73 30.85
CA ALA A 137 12.55 2.18 31.68
C ALA A 137 13.26 3.40 31.06
N ASP A 138 13.21 3.57 29.73
CA ASP A 138 13.76 4.73 29.01
C ASP A 138 12.75 5.87 28.79
N THR A 139 11.51 5.72 29.24
CA THR A 139 10.52 6.81 29.31
C THR A 139 9.94 6.85 30.71
N GLN A 140 10.78 7.15 31.70
CA GLN A 140 10.26 7.45 33.03
C GLN A 140 9.30 8.63 32.90
N GLN A 141 8.05 8.40 33.33
CA GLN A 141 7.08 9.47 33.48
C GLN A 141 7.63 10.39 34.58
N LEU A 142 8.07 11.60 34.18
CA LEU A 142 8.50 12.63 35.11
C LEU A 142 7.37 12.87 36.12
N SER A 143 7.69 12.77 37.41
CA SER A 143 6.71 13.10 38.45
C SER A 143 6.41 14.60 38.40
N SER A 144 5.23 14.99 38.88
CA SER A 144 4.87 16.40 39.00
C SER A 144 5.87 17.19 39.86
N ASP A 145 6.49 16.52 40.83
CA ASP A 145 7.51 17.09 41.70
C ASP A 145 8.83 17.31 40.96
N ASP A 146 9.23 16.39 40.07
CA ASP A 146 10.40 16.55 39.21
C ASP A 146 10.22 17.69 38.20
N ILE A 147 9.00 17.81 37.65
CA ILE A 147 8.63 18.91 36.75
C ILE A 147 8.70 20.25 37.49
N THR A 148 8.12 20.31 38.70
CA THR A 148 8.10 21.53 39.51
C THR A 148 9.52 21.92 39.94
N THR A 149 10.33 20.94 40.33
CA THR A 149 11.75 21.14 40.68
C THR A 149 12.56 21.63 39.50
N GLY A 150 12.41 21.01 38.32
CA GLY A 150 13.11 21.42 37.11
C GLY A 150 12.67 22.78 36.57
N LEU A 151 11.42 23.20 36.82
CA LEU A 151 10.93 24.54 36.49
C LEU A 151 11.48 25.59 37.46
N ALA A 152 11.51 25.30 38.77
CA ALA A 152 12.11 26.18 39.76
C ALA A 152 13.62 26.37 39.53
N GLN A 153 14.33 25.31 39.13
CA GLN A 153 15.75 25.38 38.77
C GLN A 153 15.99 26.25 37.53
N ARG A 154 15.16 26.13 36.49
CA ARG A 154 15.22 27.00 35.31
C ARG A 154 14.92 28.47 35.62
N ALA A 155 14.01 28.74 36.56
CA ALA A 155 13.71 30.10 36.97
C ALA A 155 14.85 30.76 37.76
N ALA A 156 15.73 29.96 38.37
CA ALA A 156 16.94 30.41 39.05
C ALA A 156 18.18 30.43 38.14
N ASP A 157 18.07 29.91 36.91
CA ASP A 157 19.13 29.92 35.92
C ASP A 157 19.31 31.34 35.35
N THR A 158 20.50 31.90 35.56
CA THR A 158 20.86 33.26 35.11
C THR A 158 21.65 33.26 33.81
N GLU A 159 21.83 32.10 33.16
CA GLU A 159 22.40 32.03 31.81
C GLU A 159 21.50 32.81 30.84
N GLN A 160 21.95 34.00 30.45
CA GLN A 160 21.32 34.73 29.35
C GLN A 160 21.54 33.99 28.03
N PRO A 161 20.57 34.03 27.10
CA PRO A 161 20.75 33.47 25.77
C PRO A 161 22.02 34.06 25.14
N LYS A 162 22.96 33.20 24.75
CA LYS A 162 24.15 33.64 24.01
C LYS A 162 23.70 34.01 22.60
N GLU A 163 23.77 35.31 22.29
CA GLU A 163 23.53 35.84 20.94
C GLU A 163 24.38 35.06 19.94
N HIS A 164 23.75 34.49 18.90
CA HIS A 164 24.48 33.87 17.81
C HIS A 164 25.17 34.99 17.00
N PRO A 165 26.48 34.88 16.70
CA PRO A 165 27.16 35.87 15.88
C PRO A 165 26.51 35.87 14.49
N GLN A 166 25.96 37.03 14.10
CA GLN A 166 25.49 37.24 12.74
C GLN A 166 26.71 37.41 11.83
N SER A 167 27.01 36.38 11.05
CA SER A 167 27.97 36.42 9.94
C SER A 167 27.31 35.89 8.68
#